data_AF-A0A533Z4D7-F1
#
_entry.id   AF-A0A533Z4D7-F1
#
_cell.length_a   1.000
_cell.length_b   1.000
_cell.length_c   1.000
_cell.angle_alpha   90.00
_cell.angle_beta   90.00
_cell.angle_gamma   90.00
#
_symmetry.space_group_name_H-M   'P 1'
#
loop_
_entity.id
_entity.type
_entity.pdbx_description
1 polymer ?
#
loop_
_entity_poly.entity_id
_entity_poly.type
_entity_poly.pdbx_seq_one_letter_code
_entity_poly.pdbx_strand_id
1 'polypeptide(L)' 'KFGFPGAEDLGNMFQFKCDFEQVFCGARRLDVSRALNPELQTFDAWLAKNKSRIPLE' A
#
# COMPACT_ATOMS: atom_id res chain seq x y z
N LYS A 1 -23.65 -1.03 11.16
CA LYS A 1 -23.04 -1.78 10.04
C LYS A 1 -22.26 -0.76 9.22
N PHE A 2 -20.95 -0.92 9.03
CA PHE A 2 -20.11 0.08 8.38
C PHE A 2 -20.54 0.34 6.92
N GLY A 3 -20.19 1.51 6.38
CA GLY A 3 -20.82 2.14 5.21
C GLY A 3 -20.60 1.50 3.83
N PHE A 4 -19.91 0.36 3.72
CA PHE A 4 -19.71 -0.36 2.46
C PHE A 4 -19.27 -1.83 2.72
N PRO A 5 -19.41 -2.74 1.72
CA PRO A 5 -18.95 -4.13 1.84
C PRO A 5 -17.45 -4.22 2.15
N GLY A 6 -17.06 -4.98 3.18
CA GLY A 6 -15.65 -5.16 3.58
C GLY A 6 -15.07 -4.05 4.46
N ALA A 7 -15.89 -3.09 4.89
CA ALA A 7 -15.41 -1.98 5.73
C ALA A 7 -14.84 -2.44 7.09
N GLU A 8 -15.40 -3.49 7.68
CA GLU A 8 -14.87 -4.09 8.92
C GLU A 8 -13.51 -4.74 8.69
N ASP A 9 -13.35 -5.49 7.59
CA ASP A 9 -12.08 -6.11 7.22
C ASP A 9 -10.99 -5.07 6.94
N LEU A 10 -11.34 -3.96 6.28
CA LEU A 10 -10.41 -2.85 6.07
C LEU A 10 -10.03 -2.17 7.39
N GLY A 11 -10.97 -1.99 8.31
CA GLY A 11 -10.68 -1.50 9.66
C GLY A 11 -9.67 -2.37 10.38
N ASN A 12 -9.90 -3.69 10.37
CA ASN A 12 -8.99 -4.67 10.96
C ASN A 12 -7.61 -4.66 10.27
N MET A 13 -7.57 -4.56 8.94
CA MET A 13 -6.31 -4.48 8.18
C MET A 13 -5.50 -3.23 8.56
N PHE A 14 -6.14 -2.07 8.67
CA PHE A 14 -5.45 -0.84 9.07
C PHE A 14 -4.98 -0.88 10.52
N GLN A 15 -5.79 -1.42 11.44
CA GLN A 15 -5.39 -1.62 12.83
C GLN A 15 -4.14 -2.52 12.92
N PHE A 16 -4.10 -3.63 12.18
CA PHE A 16 -2.94 -4.52 12.15
C PHE A 16 -1.69 -3.82 11.59
N LYS A 17 -1.82 -3.08 10.48
CA LYS A 17 -0.70 -2.32 9.89
C LYS A 17 -0.14 -1.27 10.86
N CYS A 18 -0.99 -0.71 11.72
CA CYS A 18 -0.62 0.29 12.72
C CYS A 18 0.06 -0.36 13.94
N ASP A 19 -0.61 -1.31 14.59
CA ASP A 19 -0.15 -1.88 15.86
C ASP A 19 1.01 -2.87 15.70
N PHE A 20 1.12 -3.49 14.53
CA PHE A 20 2.14 -4.49 14.20
C PHE A 20 2.99 -4.06 13.00
N GLU A 21 3.31 -2.77 12.90
CA GLU A 21 4.08 -2.16 11.81
C GLU A 21 5.38 -2.91 11.52
N GLN A 22 6.16 -3.26 12.55
CA GLN A 22 7.43 -3.98 12.36
C GLN A 22 7.24 -5.35 11.73
N VAL A 23 6.19 -6.08 12.10
CA VAL A 23 5.85 -7.38 11.49
C VAL A 23 5.38 -7.18 10.05
N PHE A 24 4.54 -6.16 9.83
CA PHE A 24 4.01 -5.84 8.51
C PHE A 24 5.13 -5.40 7.53
N CYS A 25 5.96 -4.45 7.92
CA CYS A 25 7.06 -3.92 7.10
C CYS A 25 8.21 -4.91 6.99
N GLY A 26 8.59 -5.59 8.07
CA GLY A 26 9.74 -6.50 8.10
C GLY A 26 9.63 -7.69 7.13
N ALA A 27 8.42 -8.17 6.87
CA ALA A 27 8.19 -9.23 5.88
C ALA A 27 8.34 -8.77 4.41
N ARG A 28 8.43 -7.46 4.14
CA ARG A 28 8.42 -6.86 2.79
C ARG A 28 9.78 -6.27 2.44
N ARG A 29 10.73 -7.14 2.16
CA ARG A 29 12.11 -6.79 1.79
C ARG A 29 12.20 -6.09 0.42
N LEU A 30 12.39 -4.77 0.44
CA LEU A 30 12.43 -3.94 -0.77
C LEU A 30 13.61 -4.25 -1.69
N ASP A 31 14.76 -4.62 -1.13
CA ASP A 31 15.95 -5.02 -1.87
C ASP A 31 15.67 -6.24 -2.74
N VAL A 32 15.04 -7.27 -2.15
CA VAL A 32 14.64 -8.49 -2.87
C VAL A 32 13.58 -8.18 -3.91
N SER A 33 12.56 -7.38 -3.59
CA SER A 33 11.51 -7.02 -4.56
C SER A 33 12.07 -6.29 -5.78
N ARG A 34 13.03 -5.36 -5.59
CA ARG A 34 13.69 -4.63 -6.68
C ARG A 34 14.65 -5.49 -7.48
N ALA A 35 15.32 -6.47 -6.84
CA ALA A 35 16.16 -7.42 -7.55
C ALA A 35 15.33 -8.31 -8.49
N LEU A 36 14.13 -8.72 -8.07
CA LEU A 36 13.22 -9.53 -8.88
C LEU A 36 12.56 -8.72 -10.01
N ASN A 37 12.25 -7.45 -9.76
CA ASN A 37 11.70 -6.54 -10.75
C ASN A 37 12.39 -5.17 -10.70
N PRO A 38 13.41 -4.94 -11.55
CA PRO A 38 14.11 -3.65 -11.62
C PRO A 38 13.22 -2.47 -12.05
N GLU A 39 12.08 -2.73 -12.68
CA GLU A 39 11.12 -1.68 -13.08
C GLU A 39 10.15 -1.30 -11.95
N LEU A 40 10.28 -1.92 -10.77
CA LEU A 40 9.41 -1.63 -9.62
C LEU A 40 9.51 -0.15 -9.21
N GLN A 41 8.36 0.53 -9.20
CA GLN A 41 8.29 1.96 -8.94
C GLN A 41 8.23 2.26 -7.43
N THR A 42 8.83 3.39 -7.03
CA THR A 42 8.46 4.04 -5.76
C THR A 42 7.07 4.66 -5.89
N PHE A 43 6.44 4.98 -4.76
CA PHE A 43 5.15 5.67 -4.78
C PHE A 43 5.22 7.02 -5.53
N ASP A 44 6.29 7.79 -5.31
CA ASP A 44 6.51 9.07 -6.02
C ASP A 44 6.62 8.88 -7.54
N ALA A 45 7.39 7.89 -8.00
CA ALA A 45 7.54 7.61 -9.42
C ALA A 45 6.21 7.15 -10.05
N TRP A 46 5.46 6.31 -9.33
CA TRP A 46 4.13 5.89 -9.76
C TRP A 46 3.16 7.08 -9.82
N LEU A 47 3.15 7.94 -8.81
CA LEU A 47 2.27 9.10 -8.75
C LEU A 47 2.60 10.10 -9.86
N ALA A 48 3.88 10.38 -10.09
CA ALA A 48 4.31 11.25 -11.19
C ALA A 48 3.78 10.77 -12.55
N LYS A 49 3.74 9.45 -12.79
CA LYS A 49 3.22 8.83 -14.02
C LYS A 49 1.69 8.80 -14.09
N ASN A 50 0.98 8.71 -12.96
CA ASN A 50 -0.46 8.44 -12.94
C ASN A 50 -1.33 9.61 -12.47
N LYS A 51 -0.75 10.70 -11.97
CA LYS A 51 -1.49 11.83 -11.37
C LYS A 51 -2.63 12.37 -12.23
N SER A 52 -2.48 12.40 -13.56
CA SER A 52 -3.51 12.90 -14.48
C SER A 52 -4.77 12.01 -14.56
N ARG A 53 -4.71 10.79 -14.00
CA ARG A 53 -5.81 9.82 -13.98
C ARG A 53 -6.64 9.87 -12.70
N ILE A 54 -6.20 10.66 -11.70
CA ILE A 54 -6.82 10.73 -10.38
C ILE A 54 -7.70 11.99 -10.34
N PRO A 55 -9.03 11.85 -10.26
CA PRO A 55 -9.91 13.00 -10.04
C PRO A 55 -9.58 13.65 -8.69
N LEU A 56 -9.59 14.97 -8.64
CA LEU A 56 -9.39 15.77 -7.42
C LEU A 56 -10.69 16.43 -6.93
N GLU A 57 -11.81 16.07 -7.56
CA GLU A 57 -13.15 16.57 -7.30
C GLU A 57 -13.88 15.71 -6.25
#